data_AF-A0A971MX47-F1
#
_entry.id   AF-A0A971MX47-F1
#
_cell.length_a   1.000
_cell.length_b   1.000
_cell.length_c   1.000
_cell.angle_alpha   90.00
_cell.angle_beta   90.00
_cell.angle_gamma   90.00
#
_symmetry.space_group_name_H-M   'P 1'
#
loop_
_entity.id
_entity.type
_entity.pdbx_description
1 polymer ?
#
loop_
_entity_poly.entity_id
_entity_poly.type
_entity_poly.pdbx_seq_one_letter_code
_entity_poly.pdbx_strand_id
1 'polypeptide(L)'
;MSDTRIIRLFEDKQQKVELNDQEMKDILWLKNIVGNNNLILQVDGSLLIRHFVGFVQINKTRVLIYPKISRHSSEDNDFTRSFDILLRLLSYSDFDKVKKIPTSQNMDRYDGDLLELFVGLFIDELLFQFKRDINRGYINQVENQSFIKGKVDFTQTIKRNSFKKHLHYVQFDEFNENVLMNRIFKSVILNLITRTTSRQNKMKLKQSLIWLEDVEILVLNNEIWEKVDFTRQNKKYEVVFNMAKLFYYNSSPNLYIGDESTFSFLLPVNDLFELYLFKVIGSISL
;
A
#
# COMPACT_ATOMS: atom_id res chain seq x y z
N MET A 1 14.63 5.04 17.34
CA MET A 1 14.16 5.29 15.97
C MET A 1 13.20 6.45 16.06
N SER A 2 13.42 7.54 15.32
CA SER A 2 12.55 8.72 15.36
C SER A 2 11.13 8.38 14.90
N ASP A 3 10.15 8.89 15.63
CA ASP A 3 8.73 8.75 15.27
C ASP A 3 8.41 9.60 14.04
N THR A 4 7.48 9.12 13.22
CA THR A 4 6.97 9.87 12.06
C THR A 4 6.12 11.05 12.56
N ARG A 5 6.47 12.28 12.17
CA ARG A 5 5.67 13.49 12.40
C ARG A 5 4.42 13.44 11.55
N ILE A 6 3.25 13.62 12.16
CA ILE A 6 1.94 13.70 11.47
C ILE A 6 1.42 15.14 11.56
N ILE A 7 1.06 15.72 10.41
CA ILE A 7 0.51 17.07 10.27
C ILE A 7 -0.87 16.94 9.64
N ARG A 8 -1.91 17.51 10.27
CA ARG A 8 -3.30 17.47 9.79
C ARG A 8 -3.71 18.84 9.27
N LEU A 9 -4.25 18.87 8.05
CA LEU A 9 -4.66 20.09 7.36
C LEU A 9 -6.03 19.91 6.74
N PHE A 10 -6.82 20.97 6.71
CA PHE A 10 -7.97 21.04 5.81
C PHE A 10 -7.52 21.61 4.46
N GLU A 11 -7.98 20.98 3.38
CA GLU A 11 -7.87 21.52 2.03
C GLU A 11 -8.48 22.93 1.96
N ASP A 12 -7.88 23.82 1.17
CA ASP A 12 -8.30 25.22 0.99
C ASP A 12 -8.36 26.08 2.27
N LYS A 13 -7.76 25.62 3.39
CA LYS A 13 -7.66 26.38 4.64
C LYS A 13 -6.21 26.65 5.00
N GLN A 14 -5.84 27.93 5.16
CA GLN A 14 -4.51 28.29 5.65
C GLN A 14 -4.41 27.98 7.15
N GLN A 15 -3.39 27.22 7.53
CA GLN A 15 -3.15 26.82 8.91
C GLN A 15 -1.69 27.04 9.29
N LYS A 16 -1.45 27.55 10.49
CA LYS A 16 -0.09 27.70 11.03
C LYS A 16 0.38 26.35 11.58
N VAL A 17 1.55 25.91 11.13
CA VAL A 17 2.18 24.65 11.56
C VAL A 17 3.59 24.93 12.02
N GLU A 18 3.96 24.41 13.19
CA GLU A 18 5.34 24.43 13.66
C GLU A 18 6.13 23.33 12.93
N LEU A 19 7.14 23.76 12.17
CA LEU A 19 7.95 22.91 11.29
C LEU A 19 9.43 23.11 11.61
N ASN A 20 10.18 22.02 11.65
CA ASN A 20 11.64 22.07 11.60
C ASN A 20 12.15 22.18 10.15
N ASP A 21 13.46 22.40 9.99
CA ASP A 21 14.07 22.57 8.66
C ASP A 21 13.87 21.38 7.72
N GLN A 22 13.85 20.16 8.25
CA GLN A 22 13.64 18.96 7.45
C GLN A 22 12.18 18.81 7.03
N GLU A 23 11.24 19.03 7.94
CA GLU A 23 9.80 19.00 7.65
C GLU A 23 9.42 20.08 6.63
N MET A 24 10.04 21.26 6.71
CA MET A 24 9.86 22.32 5.73
C MET A 24 10.36 21.91 4.33
N LYS A 25 11.52 21.24 4.23
CA LYS A 25 12.03 20.70 2.97
C LYS A 25 11.10 19.61 2.41
N ASP A 26 10.66 18.67 3.26
CA ASP A 26 9.74 17.61 2.89
C ASP A 26 8.42 18.20 2.36
N ILE A 27 7.86 19.22 3.03
CA ILE A 27 6.63 19.89 2.60
C ILE A 27 6.82 20.68 1.30
N LEU A 28 7.94 21.38 1.13
CA LEU A 28 8.24 22.08 -0.12
C LEU A 28 8.37 21.10 -1.29
N TRP A 29 8.91 19.91 -1.06
CA TRP A 29 8.99 18.87 -2.07
C TRP A 29 7.61 18.38 -2.53
N LEU A 30 6.57 18.45 -1.69
CA LEU A 30 5.20 18.12 -2.07
C LEU A 30 4.71 18.90 -3.30
N LYS A 31 5.28 20.09 -3.59
CA LYS A 31 4.99 20.85 -4.81
C LYS A 31 5.24 20.05 -6.09
N ASN A 32 6.16 19.09 -6.07
CA ASN A 32 6.43 18.19 -7.20
C ASN A 32 5.31 17.16 -7.41
N ILE A 33 4.45 16.93 -6.41
CA ILE A 33 3.29 16.02 -6.51
C ILE A 33 2.01 16.81 -6.76
N VAL A 34 1.68 17.78 -5.90
CA VAL A 34 0.41 18.53 -6.00
C VAL A 34 0.46 19.67 -7.01
N GLY A 35 1.64 20.08 -7.46
CA GLY A 35 1.86 21.23 -8.33
C GLY A 35 2.11 22.53 -7.55
N ASN A 36 2.94 23.40 -8.13
CA ASN A 36 3.40 24.65 -7.51
C ASN A 36 2.27 25.60 -7.09
N ASN A 37 1.15 25.61 -7.81
CA ASN A 37 0.02 26.50 -7.54
C ASN A 37 -0.90 26.00 -6.43
N ASN A 38 -0.76 24.73 -6.04
CA ASN A 38 -1.65 24.06 -5.10
C ASN A 38 -1.04 23.95 -3.69
N LEU A 39 0.18 24.46 -3.48
CA LEU A 39 0.82 24.51 -2.16
C LEU A 39 1.50 25.87 -1.93
N ILE A 40 1.09 26.53 -0.86
CA ILE A 40 1.71 27.76 -0.36
C ILE A 40 2.24 27.47 1.05
N LEU A 41 3.54 27.69 1.25
CA LEU A 41 4.19 27.65 2.55
C LEU A 41 4.89 28.98 2.79
N GLN A 42 4.52 29.68 3.85
CA GLN A 42 5.10 30.96 4.27
C GLN A 42 6.17 30.74 5.34
N VAL A 43 7.04 31.74 5.51
CA VAL A 43 8.19 31.70 6.46
C VAL A 43 7.75 31.53 7.92
N ASP A 44 6.55 32.00 8.26
CA ASP A 44 5.96 31.90 9.59
C ASP A 44 5.35 30.51 9.89
N GLY A 45 5.48 29.55 8.97
CA GLY A 45 4.88 28.22 9.07
C GLY A 45 3.42 28.15 8.62
N SER A 46 2.86 29.21 8.04
CA SER A 46 1.53 29.15 7.43
C SER A 46 1.54 28.30 6.16
N LEU A 47 0.76 27.21 6.19
CA LEU A 47 0.65 26.22 5.12
C LEU A 47 -0.78 26.19 4.58
N LEU A 48 -0.89 26.15 3.25
CA LEU A 48 -2.14 25.99 2.51
C LEU A 48 -1.94 24.97 1.39
N ILE A 49 -2.82 23.99 1.32
CA ILE A 49 -2.89 23.02 0.22
C ILE A 49 -4.29 23.08 -0.40
N ARG A 50 -4.37 23.10 -1.74
CA ARG A 50 -5.61 23.26 -2.49
C ARG A 50 -5.93 22.03 -3.33
N HIS A 51 -7.21 21.81 -3.56
CA HIS A 51 -7.83 20.86 -4.50
C HIS A 51 -7.57 19.37 -4.26
N PHE A 52 -6.69 19.01 -3.34
CA PHE A 52 -6.33 17.61 -3.07
C PHE A 52 -6.67 17.21 -1.64
N VAL A 53 -7.11 15.97 -1.47
CA VAL A 53 -7.32 15.30 -0.18
C VAL A 53 -6.64 13.94 -0.16
N GLY A 54 -6.39 13.41 1.04
CA GLY A 54 -5.70 12.13 1.24
C GLY A 54 -4.46 12.29 2.11
N PHE A 55 -3.35 11.67 1.73
CA PHE A 55 -2.10 11.76 2.47
C PHE A 55 -0.87 11.83 1.56
N VAL A 56 0.19 12.44 2.08
CA VAL A 56 1.55 12.26 1.57
C VAL A 56 2.51 12.05 2.72
N GLN A 57 3.37 11.06 2.58
CA GLN A 57 4.51 10.82 3.45
C GLN A 57 5.80 10.96 2.64
N ILE A 58 6.69 11.82 3.12
CA ILE A 58 8.06 11.95 2.64
C ILE A 58 8.95 11.77 3.85
N ASN A 59 9.94 10.89 3.77
CA ASN A 59 10.81 10.58 4.91
C ASN A 59 10.00 10.21 6.17
N LYS A 60 10.09 11.06 7.21
CA LYS A 60 9.37 10.93 8.48
C LYS A 60 8.31 12.02 8.66
N THR A 61 7.96 12.75 7.61
CA THR A 61 6.92 13.78 7.61
C THR A 61 5.70 13.26 6.86
N ARG A 62 4.57 13.10 7.54
CA ARG A 62 3.29 12.71 6.97
C ARG A 62 2.30 13.86 7.07
N VAL A 63 1.80 14.31 5.91
CA VAL A 63 0.75 15.31 5.81
C VAL A 63 -0.56 14.61 5.46
N LEU A 64 -1.57 14.80 6.30
CA LEU A 64 -2.95 14.33 6.12
C LEU A 64 -3.80 15.52 5.71
N ILE A 65 -4.46 15.43 4.55
CA ILE A 65 -5.22 16.51 3.95
C ILE A 65 -6.70 16.10 3.88
N TYR A 66 -7.53 16.79 4.64
CA TYR A 66 -8.95 16.49 4.80
C TYR A 66 -9.81 17.43 3.96
N PRO A 67 -10.96 16.99 3.43
CA PRO A 67 -11.93 17.88 2.80
C PRO A 67 -12.32 19.01 3.75
N LYS A 68 -12.44 20.24 3.24
CA LYS A 68 -13.03 21.31 4.04
C LYS A 68 -14.48 20.98 4.38
N ILE A 69 -14.82 21.06 5.66
CA ILE A 69 -16.21 21.04 6.10
C ILE A 69 -16.68 22.48 6.31
N SER A 70 -17.86 22.81 5.79
CA SER A 70 -18.49 24.08 6.13
C SER A 70 -19.05 23.96 7.55
N ARG A 71 -18.52 24.72 8.53
CA ARG A 71 -19.30 25.66 9.38
C ARG A 71 -18.57 26.12 10.64
N HIS A 72 -19.08 27.24 11.16
CA HIS A 72 -18.87 27.80 12.49
C HIS A 72 -19.01 26.76 13.61
N SER A 73 -17.94 26.07 13.95
CA SER A 73 -17.72 25.50 15.28
C SER A 73 -16.28 25.02 15.38
N SER A 74 -15.63 25.38 16.47
CA SER A 74 -14.30 24.97 16.87
C SER A 74 -14.30 23.56 17.47
N GLU A 75 -13.23 22.79 17.22
CA GLU A 75 -12.63 21.67 18.00
C GLU A 75 -12.42 20.35 17.23
N ASP A 76 -11.53 19.49 17.75
CA ASP A 76 -10.98 18.25 17.18
C ASP A 76 -11.99 17.28 16.51
N ASN A 77 -13.27 17.38 16.86
CA ASN A 77 -14.38 16.67 16.20
C ASN A 77 -14.46 16.94 14.68
N ASP A 78 -13.89 18.04 14.21
CA ASP A 78 -13.91 18.43 12.80
C ASP A 78 -13.10 17.49 11.90
N PHE A 79 -11.95 17.00 12.36
CA PHE A 79 -11.13 16.08 11.56
C PHE A 79 -11.77 14.71 11.42
N THR A 80 -12.36 14.18 12.50
CA THR A 80 -13.10 12.91 12.46
C THR A 80 -14.28 13.00 11.49
N ARG A 81 -15.09 14.05 11.57
CA ARG A 81 -16.20 14.28 10.63
C ARG A 81 -15.73 14.45 9.19
N SER A 82 -14.63 15.17 8.99
CA SER A 82 -14.07 15.37 7.65
C SER A 82 -13.50 14.08 7.06
N PHE A 83 -12.94 13.22 7.91
CA PHE A 83 -12.51 11.89 7.53
C PHE A 83 -13.71 11.00 7.15
N ASP A 84 -14.80 11.04 7.92
CA ASP A 84 -16.05 10.34 7.56
C ASP A 84 -16.58 10.78 6.20
N ILE A 85 -16.54 12.09 5.90
CA ILE A 85 -16.93 12.63 4.59
C ILE A 85 -15.99 12.10 3.51
N LEU A 86 -14.68 12.14 3.72
CA LEU A 86 -13.72 11.58 2.77
C LEU A 86 -14.01 10.10 2.47
N LEU A 87 -14.28 9.30 3.49
CA LEU A 87 -14.59 7.88 3.32
C LEU A 87 -15.92 7.66 2.58
N ARG A 88 -16.93 8.51 2.81
CA ARG A 88 -18.17 8.50 2.03
C ARG A 88 -17.93 8.87 0.56
N LEU A 89 -17.11 9.89 0.28
CA LEU A 89 -16.75 10.24 -1.10
C LEU A 89 -16.05 9.05 -1.79
N LEU A 90 -15.11 8.43 -1.08
CA LEU A 90 -14.39 7.25 -1.55
C LEU A 90 -15.31 6.05 -1.83
N SER A 91 -16.34 5.81 -1.01
CA SER A 91 -17.24 4.66 -1.18
C SER A 91 -18.10 4.74 -2.45
N TYR A 92 -18.29 5.93 -3.02
CA TYR A 92 -18.99 6.11 -4.29
C TYR A 92 -18.05 6.18 -5.50
N SER A 93 -16.74 6.20 -5.25
CA SER A 93 -15.72 6.11 -6.28
C SER A 93 -15.44 4.67 -6.67
N ASP A 94 -14.68 4.47 -7.75
CA ASP A 94 -14.20 3.15 -8.17
C ASP A 94 -13.34 2.44 -7.11
N PHE A 95 -12.95 3.14 -6.04
CA PHE A 95 -12.24 2.60 -4.89
C PHE A 95 -13.03 1.51 -4.14
N ASP A 96 -14.37 1.57 -4.15
CA ASP A 96 -15.22 0.55 -3.47
C ASP A 96 -15.08 -0.86 -4.09
N LYS A 97 -14.55 -0.95 -5.31
CA LYS A 97 -14.22 -2.22 -5.97
C LYS A 97 -13.14 -3.02 -5.20
N VAL A 98 -12.40 -2.39 -4.29
CA VAL A 98 -11.34 -3.00 -3.48
C VAL A 98 -11.86 -3.58 -2.13
N LYS A 99 -13.17 -3.93 -2.08
CA LYS A 99 -13.98 -4.34 -0.90
C LYS A 99 -14.43 -3.17 -0.03
N LYS A 100 -15.67 -3.30 0.47
CA LYS A 100 -16.43 -2.35 1.31
C LYS A 100 -15.53 -1.62 2.29
N ILE A 101 -15.34 -0.31 2.06
CA ILE A 101 -14.80 0.59 3.07
C ILE A 101 -15.60 0.33 4.36
N PRO A 102 -14.93 0.05 5.50
CA PRO A 102 -15.63 -0.35 6.71
C PRO A 102 -16.59 0.76 7.14
N THR A 103 -17.84 0.39 7.45
CA THR A 103 -18.83 1.31 7.99
C THR A 103 -18.34 1.87 9.33
N SER A 104 -18.76 3.10 9.66
CA SER A 104 -18.29 4.00 10.73
C SER A 104 -17.90 3.43 12.10
N GLN A 105 -18.29 2.21 12.45
CA GLN A 105 -18.15 1.64 13.79
C GLN A 105 -16.73 1.17 14.16
N ASN A 106 -15.75 1.23 13.25
CA ASN A 106 -14.34 0.86 13.54
C ASN A 106 -13.33 1.98 13.22
N MET A 107 -13.79 3.21 12.97
CA MET A 107 -12.97 4.29 12.39
C MET A 107 -12.02 4.96 13.39
N ASP A 108 -12.38 5.02 14.69
CA ASP A 108 -11.52 5.57 15.75
C ASP A 108 -10.16 4.86 15.84
N ARG A 109 -10.06 3.61 15.35
CA ARG A 109 -8.84 2.80 15.40
C ARG A 109 -7.73 3.32 14.48
N TYR A 110 -8.05 4.16 13.52
CA TYR A 110 -7.10 4.67 12.52
C TYR A 110 -6.79 6.16 12.69
N ASP A 111 -7.38 6.82 13.69
CA ASP A 111 -7.10 8.22 14.05
C ASP A 111 -7.10 9.18 12.83
N GLY A 112 -8.08 8.98 11.95
CA GLY A 112 -8.24 9.76 10.72
C GLY A 112 -7.12 9.61 9.68
N ASP A 113 -6.22 8.63 9.82
CA ASP A 113 -5.13 8.40 8.88
C ASP A 113 -5.53 7.36 7.82
N LEU A 114 -5.68 7.84 6.58
CA LEU A 114 -6.09 7.02 5.44
C LEU A 114 -5.07 5.92 5.12
N LEU A 115 -3.77 6.15 5.36
CA LEU A 115 -2.76 5.11 5.19
C LEU A 115 -2.97 3.98 6.20
N GLU A 116 -3.19 4.33 7.47
CA GLU A 116 -3.39 3.31 8.50
C GLU A 116 -4.67 2.51 8.27
N LEU A 117 -5.73 3.15 7.76
CA LEU A 117 -6.94 2.46 7.31
C LEU A 117 -6.64 1.47 6.20
N PHE A 118 -5.96 1.88 5.13
CA PHE A 118 -5.66 1.01 3.99
C PHE A 118 -4.75 -0.15 4.39
N VAL A 119 -3.73 0.10 5.22
CA VAL A 119 -2.85 -0.95 5.73
C VAL A 119 -3.63 -1.95 6.58
N GLY A 120 -4.53 -1.47 7.44
CA GLY A 120 -5.40 -2.30 8.26
C GLY A 120 -6.29 -3.21 7.41
N LEU A 121 -6.97 -2.65 6.41
CA LEU A 121 -7.83 -3.40 5.48
C LEU A 121 -7.03 -4.45 4.70
N PHE A 122 -5.85 -4.08 4.19
CA PHE A 122 -4.97 -4.97 3.45
C PHE A 122 -4.54 -6.17 4.30
N ILE A 123 -4.03 -5.89 5.50
CA ILE A 123 -3.45 -6.94 6.32
C ILE A 123 -4.51 -7.85 6.96
N ASP A 124 -5.68 -7.29 7.30
CA ASP A 124 -6.80 -8.09 7.82
C ASP A 124 -7.35 -9.03 6.75
N GLU A 125 -7.50 -8.57 5.52
CA GLU A 125 -7.93 -9.43 4.42
C GLU A 125 -6.85 -10.47 4.09
N LEU A 126 -5.57 -10.09 4.03
CA LEU A 126 -4.48 -11.03 3.73
C LEU A 126 -4.39 -12.15 4.78
N LEU A 127 -4.42 -11.80 6.07
CA LEU A 127 -4.41 -12.77 7.16
C LEU A 127 -5.67 -13.64 7.17
N PHE A 128 -6.83 -13.10 6.81
CA PHE A 128 -8.05 -13.88 6.63
C PHE A 128 -7.88 -14.94 5.54
N GLN A 129 -7.25 -14.59 4.41
CA GLN A 129 -6.98 -15.56 3.34
C GLN A 129 -5.94 -16.61 3.76
N PHE A 130 -4.83 -16.20 4.40
CA PHE A 130 -3.78 -17.12 4.87
C PHE A 130 -4.28 -18.15 5.89
N LYS A 131 -5.10 -17.72 6.86
CA LYS A 131 -5.68 -18.62 7.86
C LYS A 131 -6.57 -19.71 7.26
N ARG A 132 -7.19 -19.43 6.11
CA ARG A 132 -8.02 -20.42 5.42
C ARG A 132 -7.16 -21.37 4.62
N ASP A 133 -6.31 -20.83 3.76
CA ASP A 133 -5.44 -21.60 2.87
C ASP A 133 -4.50 -20.64 2.12
N ILE A 134 -3.21 -20.67 2.49
CA ILE A 134 -2.15 -19.89 1.83
C ILE A 134 -2.01 -20.33 0.36
N ASN A 135 -1.83 -19.36 -0.54
CA ASN A 135 -1.67 -19.67 -1.95
C ASN A 135 -0.40 -20.50 -2.17
N ARG A 136 -0.54 -21.68 -2.78
CA ARG A 136 0.58 -22.54 -3.17
C ARG A 136 0.49 -22.87 -4.66
N GLY A 137 1.63 -23.17 -5.25
CA GLY A 137 1.72 -23.50 -6.66
C GLY A 137 2.94 -24.35 -6.94
N TYR A 138 2.96 -24.94 -8.13
CA TYR A 138 4.10 -25.70 -8.62
C TYR A 138 5.21 -24.74 -9.07
N ILE A 139 6.38 -24.87 -8.46
CA ILE A 139 7.57 -24.09 -8.79
C ILE A 139 8.63 -25.04 -9.29
N ASN A 140 9.21 -24.71 -10.43
CA ASN A 140 10.25 -25.52 -11.03
C ASN A 140 11.56 -25.37 -10.23
N GLN A 141 12.05 -26.50 -9.71
CA GLN A 141 13.32 -26.58 -8.99
C GLN A 141 14.34 -27.32 -9.85
N VAL A 142 15.60 -26.87 -9.76
CA VAL A 142 16.75 -27.53 -10.37
C VAL A 142 17.82 -27.70 -9.31
N GLU A 143 18.09 -28.95 -8.94
CA GLU A 143 18.99 -29.28 -7.82
C GLU A 143 19.97 -30.39 -8.19
N ASN A 144 21.10 -30.47 -7.50
CA ASN A 144 22.09 -31.54 -7.66
C ASN A 144 22.04 -32.48 -6.45
N GLN A 145 21.29 -33.57 -6.56
CA GLN A 145 20.93 -34.44 -5.44
C GLN A 145 21.55 -35.83 -5.57
N SER A 146 21.66 -36.55 -4.46
CA SER A 146 22.17 -37.94 -4.44
C SER A 146 21.13 -39.00 -4.82
N PHE A 147 19.88 -38.58 -4.99
CA PHE A 147 18.77 -39.41 -5.41
C PHE A 147 18.06 -38.75 -6.59
N ILE A 148 17.33 -39.55 -7.36
CA ILE A 148 16.59 -39.06 -8.52
C ILE A 148 15.16 -38.73 -8.08
N LYS A 149 14.77 -37.45 -8.22
CA LYS A 149 13.40 -36.96 -8.04
C LYS A 149 13.01 -36.17 -9.29
N GLY A 150 11.96 -36.60 -9.99
CA GLY A 150 11.54 -35.97 -11.25
C GLY A 150 12.47 -36.29 -12.42
N LYS A 151 12.72 -35.31 -13.29
CA LYS A 151 13.45 -35.47 -14.54
C LYS A 151 14.94 -35.21 -14.35
N VAL A 152 15.80 -36.12 -14.81
CA VAL A 152 17.27 -35.91 -14.79
C VAL A 152 17.69 -35.00 -15.95
N ASP A 153 18.46 -33.95 -15.65
CA ASP A 153 19.23 -33.20 -16.65
C ASP A 153 20.59 -33.87 -16.85
N PHE A 154 20.63 -34.80 -17.81
CA PHE A 154 21.85 -35.50 -18.17
C PHE A 154 22.95 -34.55 -18.68
N THR A 155 22.58 -33.45 -19.33
CA THR A 155 23.55 -32.50 -19.89
C THR A 155 24.29 -31.79 -18.76
N GLN A 156 23.58 -31.24 -17.78
CA GLN A 156 24.19 -30.64 -16.59
C GLN A 156 24.95 -31.68 -15.76
N THR A 157 24.37 -32.88 -15.57
CA THR A 157 24.99 -33.96 -14.79
C THR A 157 26.33 -34.38 -15.37
N ILE A 158 26.40 -34.66 -16.68
CA ILE A 158 27.66 -35.05 -17.34
C ILE A 158 28.69 -33.92 -17.24
N LYS A 159 28.28 -32.66 -17.44
CA LYS A 159 29.17 -31.48 -17.40
C LYS A 159 29.73 -31.20 -16.00
N ARG A 160 28.92 -31.34 -14.95
CA ARG A 160 29.26 -30.88 -13.58
C ARG A 160 29.66 -32.02 -12.63
N ASN A 161 29.18 -33.24 -12.87
CA ASN A 161 29.33 -34.38 -11.95
C ASN A 161 30.19 -35.53 -12.52
N SER A 162 31.06 -35.28 -13.51
CA SER A 162 31.86 -36.34 -14.17
C SER A 162 32.65 -37.24 -13.18
N PHE A 163 33.10 -36.67 -12.06
CA PHE A 163 33.79 -37.39 -10.97
C PHE A 163 32.90 -37.62 -9.73
N LYS A 164 31.68 -37.05 -9.68
CA LYS A 164 30.72 -37.17 -8.57
C LYS A 164 29.53 -38.02 -9.00
N LYS A 165 29.78 -39.29 -9.37
CA LYS A 165 28.77 -40.19 -9.95
C LYS A 165 27.55 -40.48 -9.07
N HIS A 166 27.65 -40.20 -7.76
CA HIS A 166 26.55 -40.34 -6.81
C HIS A 166 25.60 -39.14 -6.81
N LEU A 167 25.85 -38.10 -7.61
CA LEU A 167 25.01 -36.90 -7.71
C LEU A 167 24.40 -36.76 -9.10
N HIS A 168 23.17 -36.26 -9.15
CA HIS A 168 22.37 -36.09 -10.35
C HIS A 168 21.75 -34.68 -10.34
N TYR A 169 21.93 -33.93 -11.43
CA TYR A 169 21.13 -32.73 -11.65
C TYR A 169 19.71 -33.16 -12.03
N VAL A 170 18.75 -32.81 -11.20
CA VAL A 170 17.34 -33.15 -11.34
C VAL A 170 16.49 -31.89 -11.40
N GLN A 171 15.46 -31.94 -12.24
CA GLN A 171 14.46 -30.92 -12.41
C GLN A 171 13.10 -31.51 -12.02
N PHE A 172 12.44 -30.87 -11.07
CA PHE A 172 11.12 -31.29 -10.59
C PHE A 172 10.30 -30.08 -10.19
N ASP A 173 8.98 -30.22 -10.20
CA ASP A 173 8.08 -29.18 -9.72
C ASP A 173 7.74 -29.44 -8.26
N GLU A 174 7.96 -28.45 -7.41
CA GLU A 174 7.63 -28.50 -5.99
C GLU A 174 6.39 -27.66 -5.70
N PHE A 175 5.44 -28.22 -4.96
CA PHE A 175 4.22 -27.51 -4.56
C PHE A 175 4.45 -26.77 -3.24
N ASN A 176 4.76 -25.49 -3.31
CA ASN A 176 5.07 -24.65 -2.15
C ASN A 176 4.49 -23.23 -2.26
N GLU A 177 4.67 -22.41 -1.23
CA GLU A 177 4.14 -21.04 -1.13
C GLU A 177 5.03 -19.96 -1.78
N ASN A 178 6.19 -20.28 -2.36
CA ASN A 178 7.09 -19.28 -2.96
C ASN A 178 6.61 -18.75 -4.35
N VAL A 179 5.30 -18.78 -4.58
CA VAL A 179 4.66 -18.30 -5.80
C VAL A 179 4.76 -16.78 -5.94
N LEU A 180 4.76 -16.28 -7.18
CA LEU A 180 4.95 -14.86 -7.50
C LEU A 180 4.06 -13.93 -6.65
N MET A 181 2.77 -14.27 -6.49
CA MET A 181 1.83 -13.45 -5.71
C MET A 181 2.24 -13.31 -4.24
N ASN A 182 2.75 -14.38 -3.62
CA ASN A 182 3.20 -14.33 -2.22
C ASN A 182 4.51 -13.56 -2.08
N ARG A 183 5.41 -13.65 -3.07
CA ARG A 183 6.64 -12.84 -3.14
C ARG A 183 6.33 -11.35 -3.23
N ILE A 184 5.30 -10.98 -4.00
CA ILE A 184 4.77 -9.62 -4.07
C ILE A 184 4.27 -9.18 -2.69
N PHE A 185 3.40 -9.99 -2.05
CA PHE A 185 2.87 -9.67 -0.71
C PHE A 185 3.98 -9.48 0.31
N LYS A 186 4.97 -10.39 0.38
CA LYS A 186 6.12 -10.27 1.30
C LYS A 186 6.84 -8.94 1.12
N SER A 187 7.10 -8.56 -0.14
CA SER A 187 7.82 -7.34 -0.49
C SER A 187 7.03 -6.07 -0.12
N VAL A 188 5.71 -6.06 -0.37
CA VAL A 188 4.83 -4.96 0.04
C VAL A 188 4.72 -4.87 1.57
N ILE A 189 4.55 -6.00 2.28
CA ILE A 189 4.49 -6.03 3.75
C ILE A 189 5.76 -5.41 4.36
N LEU A 190 6.94 -5.80 3.87
CA LEU A 190 8.21 -5.26 4.34
C LEU A 190 8.28 -3.74 4.15
N ASN A 191 7.81 -3.22 3.01
CA ASN A 191 7.72 -1.79 2.77
C ASN A 191 6.78 -1.11 3.77
N LEU A 192 5.56 -1.64 3.95
CA LEU A 192 4.54 -1.06 4.83
C LEU A 192 4.97 -1.03 6.31
N ILE A 193 5.76 -2.00 6.79
CA ILE A 193 6.28 -2.01 8.17
C ILE A 193 7.13 -0.77 8.48
N THR A 194 7.83 -0.24 7.47
CA THR A 194 8.65 0.99 7.61
C THR A 194 7.82 2.26 7.62
N ARG A 195 6.58 2.20 7.12
CA ARG A 195 5.70 3.34 6.92
C ARG A 195 4.64 3.45 8.02
N THR A 196 4.00 2.35 8.43
CA THR A 196 2.93 2.39 9.44
C THR A 196 3.42 2.92 10.79
N THR A 197 2.62 3.81 11.39
CA THR A 197 2.76 4.30 12.76
C THR A 197 1.84 3.53 13.72
N SER A 198 0.80 2.87 13.20
CA SER A 198 -0.09 2.04 14.02
C SER A 198 0.61 0.78 14.52
N ARG A 199 0.72 0.67 15.86
CA ARG A 199 1.27 -0.52 16.52
C ARG A 199 0.51 -1.79 16.14
N GLN A 200 -0.82 -1.70 16.00
CA GLN A 200 -1.66 -2.85 15.66
C GLN A 200 -1.39 -3.32 14.23
N ASN A 201 -1.34 -2.39 13.26
CA ASN A 201 -0.98 -2.71 11.88
C ASN A 201 0.41 -3.33 11.80
N LYS A 202 1.39 -2.71 12.47
CA LYS A 202 2.77 -3.21 12.52
C LYS A 202 2.87 -4.63 13.07
N MET A 203 2.11 -4.93 14.12
CA MET A 203 2.04 -6.27 14.70
C MET A 203 1.45 -7.29 13.72
N LYS A 204 0.31 -6.98 13.09
CA LYS A 204 -0.32 -7.86 12.09
C LYS A 204 0.55 -8.09 10.86
N LEU A 205 1.24 -7.04 10.38
CA LEU A 205 2.20 -7.14 9.27
C LEU A 205 3.34 -8.10 9.62
N LYS A 206 3.95 -7.95 10.81
CA LYS A 206 4.99 -8.89 11.28
C LYS A 206 4.46 -10.32 11.44
N GLN A 207 3.23 -10.49 11.94
CA GLN A 207 2.61 -11.81 12.04
C GLN A 207 2.44 -12.45 10.65
N SER A 208 2.05 -11.68 9.63
CA SER A 208 1.90 -12.20 8.27
C SER A 208 3.23 -12.67 7.65
N LEU A 209 4.37 -12.10 8.07
CA LEU A 209 5.69 -12.54 7.60
C LEU A 209 6.05 -13.95 8.06
N ILE A 210 5.49 -14.42 9.18
CA ILE A 210 5.68 -15.81 9.66
C ILE A 210 5.09 -16.81 8.64
N TRP A 211 3.94 -16.48 8.04
CA TRP A 211 3.33 -17.30 6.99
C TRP A 211 4.14 -17.28 5.68
N LEU A 212 5.04 -16.33 5.53
CA LEU A 212 5.84 -16.08 4.34
C LEU A 212 7.34 -16.30 4.62
N GLU A 213 7.69 -17.07 5.65
CA GLU A 213 9.08 -17.27 6.06
C GLU A 213 9.94 -17.82 4.90
N ASP A 214 9.47 -18.91 4.29
CA ASP A 214 10.12 -19.60 3.17
C ASP A 214 9.89 -18.95 1.79
N VAL A 215 9.14 -17.83 1.74
CA VAL A 215 8.88 -17.10 0.50
C VAL A 215 10.01 -16.12 0.22
N GLU A 216 10.54 -16.09 -0.99
CA GLU A 216 11.62 -15.17 -1.35
C GLU A 216 11.13 -13.72 -1.48
N ILE A 217 12.00 -12.77 -1.14
CA ILE A 217 11.77 -11.35 -1.42
C ILE A 217 11.94 -11.11 -2.93
N LEU A 218 11.15 -10.19 -3.47
CA LEU A 218 11.17 -9.80 -4.87
C LEU A 218 11.34 -8.29 -4.98
N VAL A 219 12.27 -7.83 -5.82
CA VAL A 219 12.35 -6.41 -6.17
C VAL A 219 11.16 -6.10 -7.08
N LEU A 220 10.23 -5.29 -6.57
CA LEU A 220 9.02 -4.93 -7.31
C LEU A 220 9.38 -3.98 -8.46
N ASN A 221 8.79 -4.26 -9.62
CA ASN A 221 8.85 -3.43 -10.83
C ASN A 221 7.48 -3.46 -11.52
N ASN A 222 7.30 -2.62 -12.55
CA ASN A 222 6.00 -2.48 -13.20
C ASN A 222 5.57 -3.77 -13.93
N GLU A 223 6.50 -4.49 -14.55
CA GLU A 223 6.23 -5.72 -15.31
C GLU A 223 5.73 -6.88 -14.45
N ILE A 224 6.15 -6.95 -13.18
CA ILE A 224 5.78 -8.03 -12.26
C ILE A 224 4.25 -8.12 -12.08
N TRP A 225 3.56 -6.98 -12.10
CA TRP A 225 2.11 -6.92 -11.88
C TRP A 225 1.31 -7.50 -13.05
N GLU A 226 1.88 -7.55 -14.25
CA GLU A 226 1.25 -8.11 -15.45
C GLU A 226 1.48 -9.63 -15.57
N LYS A 227 2.46 -10.18 -14.83
CA LYS A 227 2.80 -11.61 -14.82
C LYS A 227 1.92 -12.44 -13.88
N VAL A 228 1.01 -11.82 -13.14
CA VAL A 228 0.12 -12.52 -12.21
C VAL A 228 -1.21 -12.83 -12.89
N ASP A 229 -1.44 -14.11 -13.15
CA ASP A 229 -2.70 -14.60 -13.71
C ASP A 229 -3.67 -15.04 -12.61
N PHE A 230 -4.91 -14.55 -12.69
CA PHE A 230 -5.99 -15.00 -11.81
C PHE A 230 -6.68 -16.24 -12.37
N THR A 231 -6.50 -17.35 -11.66
CA THR A 231 -7.20 -18.62 -11.86
C THR A 231 -8.29 -18.80 -10.81
N ARG A 232 -9.11 -19.84 -10.96
CA ARG A 232 -10.13 -20.21 -9.94
C ARG A 232 -9.54 -20.41 -8.54
N GLN A 233 -8.27 -20.82 -8.45
CA GLN A 233 -7.62 -21.17 -7.18
C GLN A 233 -7.14 -19.94 -6.39
N ASN A 234 -6.69 -18.90 -7.10
CA ASN A 234 -6.09 -17.71 -6.49
C ASN A 234 -6.97 -16.44 -6.58
N LYS A 235 -8.12 -16.50 -7.26
CA LYS A 235 -9.08 -15.38 -7.38
C LYS A 235 -9.49 -14.76 -6.04
N LYS A 236 -9.52 -15.55 -4.96
CA LYS A 236 -9.78 -15.06 -3.58
C LYS A 236 -8.81 -13.96 -3.12
N TYR A 237 -7.62 -13.88 -3.72
CA TYR A 237 -6.59 -12.88 -3.41
C TYR A 237 -6.65 -11.62 -4.28
N GLU A 238 -7.55 -11.54 -5.27
CA GLU A 238 -7.61 -10.43 -6.23
C GLU A 238 -7.73 -9.06 -5.56
N VAL A 239 -8.56 -8.97 -4.52
CA VAL A 239 -8.70 -7.74 -3.71
C VAL A 239 -7.38 -7.35 -3.06
N VAL A 240 -6.72 -8.28 -2.37
CA VAL A 240 -5.47 -8.03 -1.65
C VAL A 240 -4.33 -7.70 -2.62
N PHE A 241 -4.32 -8.35 -3.78
CA PHE A 241 -3.42 -8.05 -4.87
C PHE A 241 -3.60 -6.63 -5.40
N ASN A 242 -4.84 -6.19 -5.61
CA ASN A 242 -5.12 -4.82 -6.05
C ASN A 242 -4.74 -3.78 -4.99
N MET A 243 -4.89 -4.08 -3.70
CA MET A 243 -4.37 -3.23 -2.62
C MET A 243 -2.85 -3.17 -2.60
N ALA A 244 -2.18 -4.30 -2.76
CA ALA A 244 -0.71 -4.37 -2.88
C ALA A 244 -0.22 -3.54 -4.07
N LYS A 245 -0.93 -3.64 -5.20
CA LYS A 245 -0.71 -2.87 -6.42
C LYS A 245 -0.85 -1.38 -6.15
N LEU A 246 -1.92 -0.98 -5.46
CA LEU A 246 -2.15 0.40 -5.04
C LEU A 246 -0.99 0.93 -4.20
N PHE A 247 -0.53 0.19 -3.19
CA PHE A 247 0.59 0.63 -2.36
C PHE A 247 1.88 0.79 -3.15
N TYR A 248 2.16 -0.12 -4.09
CA TYR A 248 3.33 -0.03 -4.94
C TYR A 248 3.28 1.19 -5.85
N TYR A 249 2.21 1.42 -6.60
CA TYR A 249 2.14 2.57 -7.53
C TYR A 249 2.09 3.92 -6.82
N ASN A 250 1.60 3.95 -5.58
CA ASN A 250 1.58 5.16 -4.76
C ASN A 250 2.88 5.36 -3.96
N SER A 251 3.70 4.32 -3.82
CA SER A 251 5.05 4.37 -3.24
C SER A 251 6.06 4.60 -4.36
N SER A 252 6.58 5.81 -4.50
CA SER A 252 7.55 6.09 -5.57
C SER A 252 8.99 6.03 -5.07
N PRO A 253 9.83 5.16 -5.66
CA PRO A 253 11.27 5.38 -5.78
C PRO A 253 11.64 6.17 -7.05
N ASN A 254 10.75 6.22 -8.06
CA ASN A 254 11.12 6.54 -9.45
C ASN A 254 10.57 7.87 -10.01
N LEU A 255 9.87 8.68 -9.22
CA LEU A 255 9.33 9.95 -9.76
C LEU A 255 10.38 11.06 -9.85
N TYR A 256 11.42 11.02 -9.00
CA TYR A 256 12.48 12.02 -8.98
C TYR A 256 13.79 11.37 -8.52
N ILE A 257 14.85 11.53 -9.31
CA ILE A 257 16.21 11.12 -8.94
C ILE A 257 16.57 11.87 -7.64
N GLY A 258 16.58 11.17 -6.50
CA GLY A 258 17.08 11.74 -5.25
C GLY A 258 16.49 11.23 -3.94
N ASP A 259 15.26 10.70 -3.88
CA ASP A 259 14.67 10.31 -2.57
C ASP A 259 13.75 9.08 -2.64
N GLU A 260 14.20 7.98 -2.06
CA GLU A 260 13.57 6.65 -2.05
C GLU A 260 12.34 6.52 -1.11
N SER A 261 11.88 7.61 -0.48
CA SER A 261 11.01 7.52 0.71
C SER A 261 9.57 8.01 0.51
N THR A 262 9.18 8.48 -0.68
CA THR A 262 7.86 9.09 -0.90
C THR A 262 6.74 8.05 -1.00
N PHE A 263 5.62 8.35 -0.35
CA PHE A 263 4.38 7.58 -0.46
C PHE A 263 3.16 8.48 -0.32
N SER A 264 2.34 8.54 -1.36
CA SER A 264 1.22 9.47 -1.41
C SER A 264 -0.02 8.80 -1.96
N PHE A 265 -1.16 9.08 -1.37
CA PHE A 265 -2.46 8.83 -1.99
C PHE A 265 -3.23 10.14 -1.96
N LEU A 266 -3.28 10.82 -3.11
CA LEU A 266 -3.92 12.11 -3.27
C LEU A 266 -5.03 12.01 -4.31
N LEU A 267 -6.17 12.60 -3.98
CA LEU A 267 -7.34 12.61 -4.84
C LEU A 267 -7.80 14.05 -5.06
N PRO A 268 -8.10 14.44 -6.31
CA PRO A 268 -8.77 15.70 -6.59
C PRO A 268 -10.15 15.70 -5.90
N VAL A 269 -10.33 16.58 -4.92
CA VAL A 269 -11.53 16.58 -4.08
C VAL A 269 -12.78 16.99 -4.87
N ASN A 270 -12.62 17.86 -5.86
CA ASN A 270 -13.70 18.33 -6.72
C ASN A 270 -14.27 17.16 -7.54
N ASP A 271 -13.41 16.37 -8.19
CA ASP A 271 -13.82 15.20 -8.98
C ASP A 271 -14.52 14.15 -8.11
N LEU A 272 -14.00 13.90 -6.91
CA LEU A 272 -14.64 13.01 -5.92
C LEU A 272 -16.04 13.50 -5.55
N PHE A 273 -16.20 14.80 -5.33
CA PHE A 273 -17.47 15.40 -4.94
C PHE A 273 -18.48 15.37 -6.09
N GLU A 274 -18.07 15.68 -7.31
CA GLU A 274 -18.92 15.60 -8.50
C GLU A 274 -19.40 14.16 -8.74
N LEU A 275 -18.49 13.18 -8.64
CA LEU A 275 -18.84 11.77 -8.78
C LEU A 275 -19.83 11.32 -7.70
N TYR A 276 -19.61 11.73 -6.46
CA TYR A 276 -20.52 11.46 -5.35
C TYR A 276 -21.92 12.02 -5.64
N LEU A 277 -22.04 13.29 -6.02
CA LEU A 277 -23.32 13.91 -6.35
C LEU A 277 -24.02 13.19 -7.50
N PHE A 278 -23.28 12.87 -8.57
CA PHE A 278 -23.81 12.13 -9.72
C PHE A 278 -24.43 10.78 -9.30
N LYS A 279 -23.74 10.01 -8.47
CA LYS A 279 -24.23 8.71 -7.99
C LYS A 279 -25.42 8.83 -7.06
N VAL A 280 -25.39 9.79 -6.12
CA VAL A 280 -26.49 10.00 -5.17
C VAL A 280 -27.75 10.48 -5.88
N ILE A 281 -27.65 11.47 -6.75
CA ILE A 281 -28.80 11.97 -7.52
C ILE A 281 -29.34 10.89 -8.46
N GLY A 282 -28.45 10.15 -9.14
CA GLY A 282 -28.84 9.03 -10.00
C GLY A 282 -29.59 7.93 -9.25
N SER A 283 -29.26 7.70 -7.98
CA SER A 283 -29.96 6.71 -7.13
C SER A 283 -31.33 7.15 -6.61
N ILE A 284 -31.63 8.46 -6.63
CA ILE A 284 -32.91 9.05 -6.20
C ILE A 284 -33.92 9.12 -7.37
N SER A 285 -33.44 8.96 -8.61
CA SER A 285 -34.22 9.15 -9.84
C SER A 285 -34.88 7.85 -10.37
N LEU A 286 -35.05 6.82 -9.52
CA LEU A 286 -35.69 5.53 -9.78
C LEU A 286 -36.70 5.22 -8.67
#